data_AF-A0A238U5R2-F1
#
_entry.id   AF-A0A238U5R2-F1
#
_cell.length_a   1.000
_cell.length_b   1.000
_cell.length_c   1.000
_cell.angle_alpha   90.00
_cell.angle_beta   90.00
_cell.angle_gamma   90.00
#
_symmetry.space_group_name_H-M   'P 1'
#
loop_
_entity.id
_entity.type
_entity.pdbx_description
1 polymer ?
#
loop_
_entity_poly.entity_id
_entity_poly.type
_entity_poly.pdbx_seq_one_letter_code
_entity_poly.pdbx_strand_id
1 'polypeptide(L)'
;MTFLRKILFTTILFTLMSCDKSDNKTVNYGVFEITVPKKWSKYKIKGIDSYVGGLITNKNDTLIFDLGWYSPDLTKNNEVLVFDKSEYSEFTDKQKKQLEKVKHLIVDDFLNSKYKPQDYLKYEYHLDSIACFQAKFIKPKNKGFGASGIYIDSLKGGGPNSNKTRLSFYGNNLSDSIQNEFFKALKSLKFKKYCK
;
A
#
# COMPACT_ATOMS: atom_id res chain seq x y z
N MET A 1 14.90 -61.44 -16.25
CA MET A 1 14.88 -60.42 -15.18
C MET A 1 15.36 -59.05 -15.70
N THR A 2 14.74 -58.53 -16.77
CA THR A 2 15.25 -57.33 -17.46
C THR A 2 14.14 -56.39 -17.96
N PHE A 3 12.86 -56.78 -17.88
CA PHE A 3 11.75 -55.95 -18.36
C PHE A 3 11.13 -55.06 -17.28
N LEU A 4 11.10 -55.51 -16.00
CA LEU A 4 10.55 -54.70 -14.89
C LEU A 4 11.44 -53.50 -14.49
N ARG A 5 12.74 -53.52 -14.82
CA ARG A 5 13.69 -52.48 -14.40
C ARG A 5 13.70 -51.24 -15.31
N LYS A 6 13.13 -51.34 -16.52
CA LYS A 6 12.98 -50.20 -17.45
C LYS A 6 11.69 -49.41 -17.25
N ILE A 7 10.64 -50.02 -16.70
CA ILE A 7 9.35 -49.34 -16.46
C ILE A 7 9.44 -48.40 -15.24
N LEU A 8 10.33 -48.68 -14.29
CA LEU A 8 10.53 -47.83 -13.11
C LEU A 8 11.30 -46.51 -13.41
N PHE A 9 11.96 -46.42 -14.57
CA PHE A 9 12.71 -45.21 -14.96
C PHE A 9 11.88 -44.22 -15.81
N THR A 10 10.77 -44.64 -16.41
CA THR A 10 9.90 -43.78 -17.22
C THR A 10 8.82 -43.05 -16.40
N THR A 11 8.50 -43.51 -15.19
CA THR A 11 7.50 -42.85 -14.31
C THR A 11 8.09 -41.73 -13.45
N ILE A 12 9.42 -41.64 -13.29
CA ILE A 12 10.08 -40.60 -12.49
C ILE A 12 10.24 -39.27 -13.25
N LEU A 13 10.16 -39.28 -14.59
CA LEU A 13 10.38 -38.07 -15.40
C LEU A 13 9.12 -37.18 -15.57
N PHE A 14 7.94 -37.68 -15.24
CA PHE A 14 6.67 -36.94 -15.38
C PHE A 14 6.28 -36.09 -14.17
N THR A 15 6.98 -36.20 -13.03
CA THR A 15 6.59 -35.50 -11.80
C THR A 15 7.16 -34.07 -11.66
N LEU A 16 7.93 -33.58 -12.65
CA LEU A 16 8.58 -32.26 -12.57
C LEU A 16 7.87 -31.14 -13.34
N MET A 17 6.68 -31.39 -13.91
CA MET A 17 5.86 -30.36 -14.56
C MET A 17 4.54 -30.11 -13.82
N SER A 18 4.59 -29.93 -12.50
CA SER A 18 3.52 -29.18 -11.84
C SER A 18 3.74 -27.70 -12.13
N CYS A 19 3.23 -27.25 -13.28
CA CYS A 19 3.19 -25.84 -13.62
C CYS A 19 2.27 -25.17 -12.60
N ASP A 20 2.85 -24.43 -11.67
CA ASP A 20 2.13 -23.77 -10.60
C ASP A 20 1.16 -22.75 -11.22
N LYS A 21 -0.12 -23.13 -11.33
CA LYS A 21 -1.23 -22.29 -11.83
C LYS A 21 -1.60 -21.19 -10.83
N SER A 22 -0.68 -20.78 -9.97
CA SER A 22 -0.92 -19.69 -9.05
C SER A 22 -1.09 -18.39 -9.83
N ASP A 23 -2.23 -17.72 -9.61
CA ASP A 23 -2.52 -16.37 -10.12
C ASP A 23 -1.67 -15.30 -9.42
N ASN A 24 -0.88 -15.70 -8.42
CA ASN A 24 -0.02 -14.83 -7.63
C ASN A 24 1.46 -15.19 -7.78
N LYS A 25 2.32 -14.24 -7.45
CA LYS A 25 3.76 -14.43 -7.33
C LYS A 25 4.31 -13.71 -6.11
N THR A 26 5.40 -14.24 -5.56
CA THR A 26 6.13 -13.59 -4.48
C THR A 26 7.17 -12.63 -5.06
N VAL A 27 7.16 -11.37 -4.60
CA VAL A 27 8.18 -10.37 -4.91
C VAL A 27 9.06 -10.18 -3.68
N ASN A 28 10.35 -10.43 -3.85
CA ASN A 28 11.35 -10.30 -2.79
C ASN A 28 12.06 -8.92 -2.89
N TYR A 29 12.04 -8.17 -1.79
CA TYR A 29 12.75 -6.89 -1.63
C TYR A 29 13.97 -7.02 -0.70
N GLY A 30 14.38 -8.25 -0.37
CA GLY A 30 15.52 -8.56 0.48
C GLY A 30 15.19 -8.48 1.98
N VAL A 31 14.65 -7.34 2.42
CA VAL A 31 14.25 -7.12 3.83
C VAL A 31 12.86 -7.64 4.16
N PHE A 32 11.98 -7.69 3.16
CA PHE A 32 10.66 -8.32 3.23
C PHE A 32 10.31 -8.94 1.88
N GLU A 33 9.25 -9.75 1.87
CA GLU A 33 8.61 -10.28 0.67
C GLU A 33 7.10 -10.06 0.73
N ILE A 34 6.48 -9.98 -0.45
CA ILE A 34 5.05 -9.74 -0.62
C ILE A 34 4.51 -10.61 -1.75
N THR A 35 3.34 -11.22 -1.55
CA THR A 35 2.63 -11.99 -2.57
C THR A 35 1.62 -11.09 -3.29
N VAL A 36 1.71 -11.01 -4.61
CA VAL A 36 0.92 -10.09 -5.46
C VAL A 36 0.39 -10.81 -6.69
N PRO A 37 -0.66 -10.28 -7.36
CA PRO A 37 -1.10 -10.82 -8.65
C PRO A 37 0.04 -10.92 -9.67
N LYS A 38 0.06 -12.01 -10.45
CA LYS A 38 1.14 -12.34 -11.38
C LYS A 38 1.44 -11.24 -12.40
N LYS A 39 0.40 -10.48 -12.79
CA LYS A 39 0.46 -9.37 -13.74
C LYS A 39 1.09 -8.08 -13.18
N TRP A 40 1.25 -7.96 -11.87
CA TRP A 40 1.90 -6.79 -11.27
C TRP A 40 3.42 -6.89 -11.44
N SER A 41 4.12 -5.77 -11.60
CA SER A 41 5.57 -5.77 -11.80
C SER A 41 6.29 -4.98 -10.69
N LYS A 42 7.57 -5.27 -10.47
CA LYS A 42 8.39 -4.55 -9.48
C LYS A 42 8.74 -3.17 -10.04
N TYR A 43 8.48 -2.13 -9.27
CA TYR A 43 8.89 -0.75 -9.53
C TYR A 43 10.15 -0.44 -8.69
N LYS A 44 11.19 0.08 -9.34
CA LYS A 44 12.45 0.44 -8.70
C LYS A 44 12.55 1.96 -8.65
N ILE A 45 12.80 2.49 -7.46
CA ILE A 45 13.04 3.91 -7.22
C ILE A 45 14.37 4.02 -6.47
N LYS A 46 15.20 5.00 -6.82
CA LYS A 46 16.41 5.30 -6.05
C LYS A 46 16.03 6.29 -4.95
N GLY A 47 15.94 5.81 -3.71
CA GLY A 47 15.84 6.68 -2.53
C GLY A 47 17.17 7.36 -2.20
N ILE A 48 17.10 8.48 -1.47
CA ILE A 48 18.29 9.16 -0.93
C ILE A 48 18.63 8.54 0.43
N ASP A 49 17.73 8.69 1.41
CA ASP A 49 17.96 8.29 2.80
C ASP A 49 17.07 7.11 3.26
N SER A 50 16.14 6.66 2.42
CA SER A 50 15.22 5.54 2.67
C SER A 50 15.37 4.46 1.61
N TYR A 51 15.03 3.21 1.98
CA TYR A 51 14.81 2.18 0.98
C TYR A 51 13.42 2.35 0.38
N VAL A 52 13.39 2.88 -0.84
CA VAL A 52 12.16 3.15 -1.58
C VAL A 52 12.03 2.18 -2.76
N GLY A 53 10.82 1.73 -3.03
CA GLY A 53 10.50 0.91 -4.18
C GLY A 53 9.00 0.77 -4.34
N GLY A 54 8.53 -0.16 -5.16
CA GLY A 54 7.10 -0.30 -5.34
C GLY A 54 6.67 -1.41 -6.28
N LEU A 55 5.41 -1.37 -6.65
CA LEU A 55 4.77 -2.26 -7.62
C LEU A 55 4.02 -1.42 -8.66
N ILE A 56 3.99 -1.88 -9.91
CA ILE A 56 3.06 -1.40 -10.93
C ILE A 56 1.95 -2.44 -11.09
N THR A 57 0.70 -2.00 -11.00
CA THR A 57 -0.47 -2.89 -11.15
C THR A 57 -0.77 -3.16 -12.63
N ASN A 58 -1.64 -4.12 -12.91
CA ASN A 58 -2.16 -4.35 -14.27
C ASN A 58 -3.05 -3.21 -14.80
N LYS A 59 -3.39 -2.23 -13.97
CA LYS A 59 -4.07 -0.99 -14.36
C LYS A 59 -3.11 0.20 -14.47
N ASN A 60 -1.80 -0.06 -14.38
CA ASN A 60 -0.73 0.92 -14.42
C ASN A 60 -0.75 1.90 -13.22
N ASP A 61 -1.37 1.49 -12.10
CA ASP A 61 -1.24 2.22 -10.85
C ASP A 61 0.16 1.98 -10.27
N THR A 62 0.71 3.01 -9.62
CA THR A 62 1.97 2.89 -8.88
C THR A 62 1.68 2.75 -7.39
N LEU A 63 2.16 1.67 -6.80
CA LEU A 63 2.13 1.41 -5.35
C LEU A 63 3.55 1.58 -4.83
N ILE A 64 3.79 2.51 -3.91
CA ILE A 64 5.13 2.88 -3.44
C ILE A 64 5.27 2.51 -1.98
N PHE A 65 6.39 1.91 -1.62
CA PHE A 65 6.82 1.81 -0.24
C PHE A 65 8.02 2.70 0.05
N ASP A 66 8.06 3.21 1.27
CA ASP A 66 9.21 3.85 1.89
C ASP A 66 9.50 3.10 3.19
N LEU A 67 10.71 2.56 3.31
CA LEU A 67 11.22 1.90 4.51
C LEU A 67 12.45 2.65 5.02
N GLY A 68 12.34 3.27 6.18
CA GLY A 68 13.37 4.16 6.72
C GLY A 68 12.93 4.87 7.99
N TRP A 69 13.75 5.82 8.47
CA TRP A 69 13.42 6.61 9.65
C TRP A 69 12.38 7.69 9.37
N TYR A 70 12.35 8.20 8.14
CA TYR A 70 11.48 9.28 7.70
C TYR A 70 10.27 8.79 6.89
N SER A 71 9.95 7.50 6.93
CA SER A 71 8.81 6.97 6.19
C SER A 71 7.50 7.64 6.65
N PRO A 72 6.68 8.16 5.72
CA PRO A 72 5.56 9.01 6.07
C PRO A 72 4.38 8.21 6.63
N ASP A 73 3.81 8.71 7.72
CA ASP A 73 2.51 8.30 8.22
C ASP A 73 1.43 9.19 7.59
N LEU A 74 0.73 8.68 6.56
CA LEU A 74 -0.32 9.44 5.86
C LEU A 74 -1.52 9.75 6.76
N THR A 75 -1.61 9.13 7.94
CA THR A 75 -2.66 9.44 8.91
C THR A 75 -2.25 10.53 9.90
N LYS A 76 -1.00 10.99 9.86
CA LYS A 76 -0.52 12.09 10.70
C LYS A 76 -0.86 13.39 9.97
N ASN A 77 -1.68 14.23 10.61
CA ASN A 77 -2.29 15.41 10.00
C ASN A 77 -3.25 15.04 8.85
N ASN A 78 -4.28 14.24 9.15
CA ASN A 78 -5.29 13.86 8.18
C ASN A 78 -5.84 15.09 7.44
N GLU A 79 -5.63 15.09 6.12
CA GLU A 79 -6.13 16.13 5.24
C GLU A 79 -7.66 16.22 5.33
N VAL A 80 -8.18 17.43 5.49
CA VAL A 80 -9.61 17.72 5.53
C VAL A 80 -9.97 18.39 4.20
N LEU A 81 -11.00 17.88 3.53
CA LEU A 81 -11.49 18.40 2.25
C LEU A 81 -12.46 19.56 2.48
N VAL A 82 -11.97 20.58 3.17
CA VAL A 82 -12.67 21.84 3.43
C VAL A 82 -11.77 22.94 2.90
N PHE A 83 -12.29 23.77 2.00
CA PHE A 83 -11.53 24.77 1.27
C PHE A 83 -12.14 26.15 1.51
N ASP A 84 -11.28 27.16 1.61
CA ASP A 84 -11.75 28.54 1.56
C ASP A 84 -12.32 28.86 0.19
N LYS A 85 -13.29 29.77 0.14
CA LYS A 85 -13.89 30.20 -1.13
C LYS A 85 -12.84 30.83 -2.04
N SER A 86 -11.88 31.57 -1.48
CA SER A 86 -10.73 32.12 -2.21
C SER A 86 -9.85 31.00 -2.75
N GLU A 87 -9.42 30.06 -1.91
CA GLU A 87 -8.61 28.89 -2.31
C GLU A 87 -9.31 28.08 -3.42
N TYR A 88 -10.58 27.73 -3.24
CA TYR A 88 -11.34 26.96 -4.20
C TYR A 88 -11.52 27.70 -5.53
N SER A 89 -11.59 29.03 -5.50
CA SER A 89 -11.71 29.83 -6.73
C SER A 89 -10.46 29.67 -7.62
N GLU A 90 -9.29 29.54 -7.01
CA GLU A 90 -7.98 29.36 -7.66
C GLU A 90 -7.76 27.93 -8.19
N PHE A 91 -8.60 26.97 -7.80
CA PHE A 91 -8.51 25.61 -8.32
C PHE A 91 -8.73 25.58 -9.84
N THR A 92 -7.87 24.81 -10.51
CA THR A 92 -8.02 24.48 -11.92
C THR A 92 -9.30 23.70 -12.17
N ASP A 93 -9.83 23.75 -13.40
CA ASP A 93 -10.99 22.96 -13.80
C ASP A 93 -10.80 21.46 -13.54
N LYS A 94 -9.56 20.97 -13.68
CA LYS A 94 -9.21 19.59 -13.38
C LYS A 94 -9.40 19.27 -11.90
N GLN A 95 -8.97 20.14 -10.99
CA GLN A 95 -9.16 19.96 -9.55
C GLN A 95 -10.64 20.03 -9.18
N LYS A 96 -11.37 21.03 -9.69
CA LYS A 96 -12.81 21.17 -9.48
C LYS A 96 -13.58 19.93 -9.95
N LYS A 97 -13.28 19.43 -11.15
CA LYS A 97 -13.86 18.19 -11.70
C LYS A 97 -13.55 16.95 -10.86
N GLN A 98 -12.36 16.88 -10.25
CA GLN A 98 -12.04 15.79 -9.33
C GLN A 98 -12.89 15.86 -8.06
N LEU A 99 -13.21 17.07 -7.59
CA LEU A 99 -13.99 17.30 -6.38
C LEU A 99 -15.50 17.10 -6.55
N GLU A 100 -16.04 17.16 -7.77
CA GLU A 100 -17.48 16.92 -8.06
C GLU A 100 -18.01 15.59 -7.49
N LYS A 101 -17.16 14.56 -7.45
CA LYS A 101 -17.53 13.22 -6.96
C LYS A 101 -17.05 12.93 -5.54
N VAL A 102 -16.55 13.95 -4.86
CA VAL A 102 -15.87 13.84 -3.57
C VAL A 102 -16.64 14.69 -2.57
N LYS A 103 -16.94 14.12 -1.40
CA LYS A 103 -17.52 14.88 -0.31
C LYS A 103 -16.49 15.91 0.19
N HIS A 104 -16.75 17.19 -0.10
CA HIS A 104 -15.95 18.33 0.31
C HIS A 104 -16.87 19.47 0.78
N LEU A 105 -16.30 20.49 1.40
CA LEU A 105 -16.99 21.71 1.81
C LEU A 105 -16.22 22.94 1.31
N ILE A 106 -16.95 23.95 0.87
CA ILE A 106 -16.39 25.27 0.57
C ILE A 106 -16.95 26.22 1.63
N VAL A 107 -16.09 26.94 2.31
CA VAL A 107 -16.43 27.88 3.38
C VAL A 107 -15.92 29.28 3.06
N ASP A 108 -16.50 30.32 3.68
CA ASP A 108 -15.99 31.67 3.46
C ASP A 108 -14.62 31.88 4.12
N ASP A 109 -14.41 31.26 5.29
CA ASP A 109 -13.14 31.25 6.02
C ASP A 109 -12.99 30.00 6.89
N PHE A 110 -11.90 29.27 6.71
CA PHE A 110 -11.61 27.95 7.30
C PHE A 110 -11.48 28.03 8.82
N LEU A 111 -10.96 29.15 9.33
CA LEU A 111 -10.70 29.32 10.76
C LEU A 111 -11.98 29.64 11.55
N ASN A 112 -12.91 30.38 10.98
CA ASN A 112 -14.12 30.86 11.67
C ASN A 112 -15.38 30.04 11.34
N SER A 113 -15.39 29.28 10.24
CA SER A 113 -16.57 28.54 9.82
C SER A 113 -16.85 27.34 10.71
N LYS A 114 -18.13 27.13 11.06
CA LYS A 114 -18.57 26.01 11.88
C LYS A 114 -18.81 24.76 11.03
N TYR A 115 -17.93 23.78 11.13
CA TYR A 115 -18.09 22.45 10.55
C TYR A 115 -17.45 21.38 11.45
N LYS A 116 -17.73 20.10 11.18
CA LYS A 116 -17.09 18.97 11.86
C LYS A 116 -16.00 18.39 10.97
N PRO A 117 -14.69 18.59 11.27
CA PRO A 117 -13.60 18.12 10.41
C PRO A 117 -13.66 16.62 10.06
N GLN A 118 -14.16 15.79 10.98
CA GLN A 118 -14.29 14.35 10.83
C GLN A 118 -15.19 13.94 9.65
N ASP A 119 -16.16 14.80 9.29
CA ASP A 119 -17.09 14.54 8.20
C ASP A 119 -16.44 14.69 6.82
N TYR A 120 -15.30 15.37 6.75
CA TYR A 120 -14.59 15.76 5.52
C TYR A 120 -13.14 15.25 5.48
N LEU A 121 -12.75 14.35 6.38
CA LEU A 121 -11.43 13.71 6.30
C LEU A 121 -11.26 13.00 4.95
N LYS A 122 -10.09 13.16 4.34
CA LYS A 122 -9.75 12.49 3.09
C LYS A 122 -9.56 10.98 3.29
N TYR A 123 -8.99 10.61 4.43
CA TYR A 123 -8.68 9.23 4.79
C TYR A 123 -9.28 8.84 6.13
N GLU A 124 -9.53 7.54 6.29
CA GLU A 124 -9.73 6.88 7.56
C GLU A 124 -8.70 5.76 7.70
N TYR A 125 -8.49 5.30 8.93
CA TYR A 125 -7.69 4.11 9.17
C TYR A 125 -8.30 3.25 10.25
N HIS A 126 -7.99 1.96 10.19
CA HIS A 126 -8.19 1.02 11.29
C HIS A 126 -6.86 0.34 11.60
N LEU A 127 -6.75 -0.24 12.80
CA LEU A 127 -5.58 -0.99 13.22
C LEU A 127 -5.81 -2.47 12.95
N ASP A 128 -4.81 -3.13 12.39
CA ASP A 128 -4.82 -4.57 12.16
C ASP A 128 -3.37 -5.08 12.09
N SER A 129 -3.16 -6.38 12.20
CA SER A 129 -1.85 -7.01 12.26
C SER A 129 -1.33 -7.42 10.88
N ILE A 130 -0.03 -7.27 10.66
CA ILE A 130 0.72 -7.79 9.52
C ILE A 130 1.96 -8.49 10.08
N ALA A 131 2.04 -9.80 9.85
CA ALA A 131 3.04 -10.66 10.49
C ALA A 131 3.05 -10.42 12.01
N CYS A 132 4.16 -9.94 12.57
CA CYS A 132 4.34 -9.66 13.99
C CYS A 132 4.11 -8.18 14.38
N PHE A 133 3.62 -7.33 13.47
CA PHE A 133 3.48 -5.89 13.69
C PHE A 133 2.02 -5.46 13.65
N GLN A 134 1.69 -4.46 14.47
CA GLN A 134 0.47 -3.68 14.29
C GLN A 134 0.68 -2.65 13.18
N ALA A 135 -0.29 -2.55 12.28
CA ALA A 135 -0.29 -1.63 11.15
C ALA A 135 -1.57 -0.80 11.14
N LYS A 136 -1.46 0.46 10.72
CA LYS A 136 -2.61 1.24 10.29
C LYS A 136 -2.93 0.86 8.86
N PHE A 137 -4.14 0.35 8.61
CA PHE A 137 -4.68 0.18 7.26
C PHE A 137 -5.45 1.43 6.87
N ILE A 138 -4.95 2.12 5.86
CA ILE A 138 -5.39 3.45 5.42
C ILE A 138 -6.30 3.29 4.22
N LYS A 139 -7.48 3.90 4.26
CA LYS A 139 -8.47 3.86 3.19
C LYS A 139 -9.01 5.28 2.93
N PRO A 140 -9.28 5.66 1.67
CA PRO A 140 -9.94 6.93 1.40
C PRO A 140 -11.41 6.88 1.82
N LYS A 141 -11.93 7.96 2.42
CA LYS A 141 -13.37 8.09 2.72
C LYS A 141 -14.22 8.24 1.46
N ASN A 142 -13.62 8.78 0.40
CA ASN A 142 -14.23 8.89 -0.93
C ASN A 142 -13.57 7.85 -1.86
N LYS A 143 -14.35 6.87 -2.35
CA LYS A 143 -13.82 5.79 -3.20
C LYS A 143 -13.11 6.37 -4.44
N GLY A 144 -11.91 5.84 -4.74
CA GLY A 144 -11.10 6.30 -5.87
C GLY A 144 -10.48 7.70 -5.70
N PHE A 145 -10.63 8.35 -4.55
CA PHE A 145 -10.02 9.65 -4.26
C PHE A 145 -9.22 9.60 -2.96
N GLY A 146 -7.90 9.51 -3.08
CA GLY A 146 -6.98 9.46 -1.96
C GLY A 146 -6.10 8.22 -1.89
N ALA A 147 -5.32 8.11 -0.82
CA ALA A 147 -4.39 7.02 -0.58
C ALA A 147 -5.08 5.78 -0.01
N SER A 148 -4.64 4.61 -0.48
CA SER A 148 -4.89 3.32 0.16
C SER A 148 -3.55 2.68 0.48
N GLY A 149 -3.40 2.09 1.66
CA GLY A 149 -2.11 1.51 2.03
C GLY A 149 -2.00 1.12 3.48
N ILE A 150 -0.76 0.98 3.95
CA ILE A 150 -0.44 0.73 5.35
C ILE A 150 0.63 1.69 5.87
N TYR A 151 0.64 1.87 7.19
CA TYR A 151 1.77 2.41 7.94
C TYR A 151 2.09 1.50 9.14
N ILE A 152 3.37 1.19 9.32
CA ILE A 152 3.92 0.48 10.49
C ILE A 152 4.90 1.41 11.20
N ASP A 153 4.59 1.74 12.46
CA ASP A 153 5.35 2.74 13.23
C ASP A 153 6.74 2.27 13.68
N SER A 154 6.89 0.98 13.95
CA SER A 154 8.16 0.44 14.44
C SER A 154 8.37 -1.00 14.02
N LEU A 155 9.19 -1.20 12.99
CA LEU A 155 9.76 -2.50 12.61
C LEU A 155 10.99 -2.86 13.45
N LYS A 156 11.73 -1.85 13.92
CA LYS A 156 12.91 -1.97 14.79
C LYS A 156 13.18 -0.64 15.49
N GLY A 157 13.81 -0.69 16.66
CA GLY A 157 14.16 0.49 17.45
C GLY A 157 12.99 0.98 18.30
N GLY A 158 13.07 2.22 18.79
CA GLY A 158 12.03 2.82 19.64
C GLY A 158 12.33 2.84 21.13
N GLY A 159 13.55 2.47 21.54
CA GLY A 159 14.07 2.85 22.85
C GLY A 159 14.43 4.35 22.90
N PRO A 160 14.65 4.93 24.10
CA PRO A 160 14.82 6.38 24.31
C PRO A 160 15.86 7.06 23.41
N ASN A 161 16.89 6.32 22.98
CA ASN A 161 18.01 6.83 22.20
C ASN A 161 18.13 6.20 20.79
N SER A 162 17.03 5.64 20.24
CA SER A 162 17.09 4.95 18.94
C SER A 162 15.96 5.37 18.00
N ASN A 163 16.32 5.75 16.77
CA ASN A 163 15.36 6.00 15.73
C ASN A 163 14.59 4.72 15.38
N LYS A 164 13.27 4.86 15.23
CA LYS A 164 12.40 3.77 14.77
C LYS A 164 12.54 3.60 13.26
N THR A 165 12.71 2.36 12.81
CA THR A 165 12.53 2.00 11.40
C THR A 165 11.05 1.84 11.14
N ARG A 166 10.52 2.63 10.20
CA ARG A 166 9.12 2.66 9.81
C ARG A 166 8.93 2.04 8.43
N LEU A 167 7.69 1.73 8.09
CA LEU A 167 7.28 1.38 6.74
C LEU A 167 5.98 2.11 6.40
N SER A 168 5.97 2.79 5.27
CA SER A 168 4.77 3.23 4.59
C SER A 168 4.67 2.46 3.27
N PHE A 169 3.50 1.96 2.91
CA PHE A 169 3.27 1.34 1.59
C PHE A 169 1.88 1.70 1.08
N TYR A 170 1.80 2.55 0.07
CA TYR A 170 0.53 3.14 -0.39
C TYR A 170 0.47 3.32 -1.91
N GLY A 171 -0.75 3.45 -2.42
CA GLY A 171 -1.07 3.92 -3.77
C GLY A 171 -2.19 4.94 -3.72
N ASN A 172 -2.31 5.78 -4.75
CA ASN A 172 -3.30 6.85 -4.80
C ASN A 172 -4.41 6.56 -5.82
N ASN A 173 -5.64 6.96 -5.50
CA ASN A 173 -6.80 6.93 -6.37
C ASN A 173 -7.09 5.55 -6.99
N LEU A 174 -6.81 4.49 -6.22
CA LEU A 174 -6.98 3.11 -6.69
C LEU A 174 -8.47 2.82 -6.90
N SER A 175 -8.77 2.07 -7.96
CA SER A 175 -10.10 1.46 -8.12
C SER A 175 -10.39 0.45 -7.01
N ASP A 176 -11.66 0.21 -6.70
CA ASP A 176 -12.07 -0.75 -5.65
C ASP A 176 -11.42 -2.13 -5.83
N SER A 177 -11.32 -2.63 -7.07
CA SER A 177 -10.68 -3.92 -7.37
C SER A 177 -9.19 -3.92 -7.03
N ILE A 178 -8.46 -2.89 -7.43
CA ILE A 178 -7.02 -2.79 -7.18
C ILE A 178 -6.74 -2.55 -5.70
N GLN A 179 -7.55 -1.72 -5.03
CA GLN A 179 -7.46 -1.52 -3.58
C GLN A 179 -7.63 -2.84 -2.82
N ASN A 180 -8.61 -3.66 -3.19
CA ASN A 180 -8.85 -4.96 -2.55
C ASN A 180 -7.68 -5.94 -2.78
N GLU A 181 -7.15 -6.03 -4.00
CA GLU A 181 -5.96 -6.82 -4.30
C GLU A 181 -4.74 -6.30 -3.52
N PHE A 182 -4.60 -4.99 -3.40
CA PHE A 182 -3.49 -4.38 -2.69
C PHE A 182 -3.55 -4.67 -1.19
N PHE A 183 -4.71 -4.56 -0.54
CA PHE A 183 -4.83 -4.92 0.87
C PHE A 183 -4.58 -6.41 1.12
N LYS A 184 -5.01 -7.30 0.23
CA LYS A 184 -4.65 -8.73 0.29
C LYS A 184 -3.14 -8.92 0.17
N ALA A 185 -2.48 -8.20 -0.73
CA ALA A 185 -1.03 -8.24 -0.87
C ALA A 185 -0.33 -7.72 0.39
N LEU A 186 -0.75 -6.58 0.94
CA LEU A 186 -0.16 -6.02 2.17
C LEU A 186 -0.27 -6.99 3.35
N LYS A 187 -1.39 -7.71 3.47
CA LYS A 187 -1.56 -8.78 4.47
C LYS A 187 -0.59 -9.95 4.31
N SER A 188 -0.07 -10.18 3.10
CA SER A 188 0.91 -11.24 2.83
C SER A 188 2.35 -10.84 3.13
N LEU A 189 2.61 -9.60 3.55
CA LEU A 189 3.95 -9.13 3.87
C LEU A 189 4.62 -10.03 4.93
N LYS A 190 5.81 -10.53 4.61
CA LYS A 190 6.67 -11.26 5.54
C LYS A 190 7.98 -10.53 5.69
N PHE A 191 8.33 -10.19 6.93
CA PHE A 191 9.54 -9.45 7.26
C PHE A 191 10.66 -10.41 7.66
N LYS A 192 11.73 -10.46 6.87
CA LYS A 192 12.83 -11.43 7.07
C LYS A 192 13.76 -11.09 8.23
N LYS A 193 13.86 -9.80 8.57
CA LYS A 193 14.84 -9.28 9.56
C LYS A 193 14.21 -8.56 10.75
N TYR A 194 12.88 -8.48 10.81
CA TYR A 194 12.19 -7.62 11.77
C TYR A 194 11.28 -8.38 12.73
N CYS A 195 10.66 -9.49 12.31
CA CYS A 195 10.01 -10.38 13.27
C CYS A 195 11.06 -11.13 14.06
N LYS A 196 11.00 -10.98 15.38
CA LYS A 196 11.81 -11.73 16.35
C LYS A 196 11.02 -12.92 16.86
#